data_AF-A0A2V6PJI5-F1
#
_entry.id   AF-A0A2V6PJI5-F1
#
_cell.length_a   1.000
_cell.length_b   1.000
_cell.length_c   1.000
_cell.angle_alpha   90.00
_cell.angle_beta   90.00
_cell.angle_gamma   90.00
#
_symmetry.space_group_name_H-M   'P 1'
#
loop_
_entity.id
_entity.type
_entity.pdbx_description
1 polymer ?
#
loop_
_entity_poly.entity_id
_entity_poly.type
_entity_poly.pdbx_seq_one_letter_code
_entity_poly.pdbx_strand_id
1 'polypeptide(L)'
;MTLADVYDVRYGTFESPPGFTFKHTGTIDSFMGTLTRAVDGFTITFDVGAMAGTHMGEFRQHDCTFYRVHRINGIPTFTGIQGTAHGQKITTSIYDPKSLAAPAPANFWADITKDSDIAEFLLIVSSYKSTTKEHP
;
A
#
# COMPACT_ATOMS: atom_id res chain seq x y z
N MET A 1 -9.73 -7.42 23.56
CA MET A 1 -9.46 -6.68 22.31
C MET A 1 -8.00 -6.90 21.97
N THR A 2 -7.71 -7.66 20.93
CA THR A 2 -6.34 -7.73 20.39
C THR A 2 -6.08 -6.44 19.62
N LEU A 3 -5.01 -5.74 19.99
CA LEU A 3 -4.59 -4.50 19.33
C LEU A 3 -4.10 -4.82 17.91
N ALA A 4 -4.11 -3.82 17.02
CA ALA A 4 -3.52 -3.95 15.70
C ALA A 4 -2.01 -4.20 15.79
N ASP A 5 -1.46 -5.02 14.89
CA ASP A 5 -0.03 -5.25 14.78
C ASP A 5 0.62 -4.12 13.97
N VAL A 6 1.69 -3.53 14.48
CA VAL A 6 2.46 -2.48 13.80
C VAL A 6 3.67 -3.12 13.11
N TYR A 7 3.85 -2.83 11.82
CA TYR A 7 4.97 -3.31 11.02
C TYR A 7 5.86 -2.16 10.59
N ASP A 8 7.14 -2.23 10.94
CA ASP A 8 8.21 -1.36 10.40
C ASP A 8 8.71 -1.95 9.08
N VAL A 9 8.60 -1.15 8.02
CA VAL A 9 9.01 -1.51 6.65
C VAL A 9 10.14 -0.62 6.15
N ARG A 10 11.04 -0.21 7.06
CA ARG A 10 12.27 0.58 6.83
C ARG A 10 12.06 2.04 6.42
N TYR A 11 11.06 2.32 5.60
CA TYR A 11 10.74 3.66 5.07
C TYR A 11 9.43 4.22 5.63
N GLY A 12 8.81 3.47 6.53
CA GLY A 12 7.51 3.76 7.11
C GLY A 12 7.05 2.65 8.03
N THR A 13 5.91 2.88 8.65
CA THR A 13 5.18 1.89 9.43
C THR A 13 3.73 1.81 8.95
N PHE A 14 3.11 0.64 9.02
CA PHE A 14 1.66 0.51 8.89
C PHE A 14 1.12 -0.46 9.95
N GLU A 15 -0.19 -0.43 10.15
CA GLU A 15 -0.93 -1.28 11.06
C GLU A 15 -1.71 -2.36 10.28
N SER A 16 -1.80 -3.56 10.83
CA SER A 16 -2.66 -4.62 10.34
C SER A 16 -3.67 -5.07 11.40
N PRO A 17 -4.93 -5.31 11.01
CA PRO A 17 -5.89 -5.98 11.89
C PRO A 17 -5.39 -7.35 12.34
N PRO A 18 -5.87 -7.87 13.49
CA PRO A 18 -5.59 -9.23 13.91
C PRO A 18 -5.98 -10.26 12.85
N GLY A 19 -5.20 -11.33 12.73
CA GLY A 19 -5.48 -12.43 11.81
C GLY A 19 -4.80 -12.32 10.44
N PHE A 20 -3.93 -11.32 10.25
CA PHE A 20 -2.99 -11.28 9.12
C PHE A 20 -1.63 -11.83 9.52
N THR A 21 -1.02 -12.58 8.61
CA THR A 21 0.36 -13.05 8.73
C THR A 21 1.24 -12.22 7.81
N PHE A 22 2.26 -11.59 8.38
CA PHE A 22 3.28 -10.86 7.64
C PHE A 22 4.38 -11.80 7.13
N LYS A 23 4.85 -11.55 5.91
CA LYS A 23 6.05 -12.17 5.34
C LYS A 23 6.84 -11.15 4.54
N HIS A 24 8.11 -10.96 4.91
CA HIS A 24 9.06 -10.21 4.09
C HIS A 24 9.52 -11.07 2.90
N THR A 25 9.48 -10.51 1.69
CA THR A 25 9.79 -11.21 0.42
C THR A 25 10.81 -10.46 -0.45
N GLY A 26 11.21 -9.25 -0.05
CA GLY A 26 12.07 -8.36 -0.82
C GLY A 26 13.58 -8.53 -0.66
N THR A 27 14.31 -7.69 -1.39
CA THR A 27 15.77 -7.60 -1.42
C THR A 27 16.26 -6.32 -0.72
N ILE A 28 17.53 -5.94 -0.90
CA ILE A 28 18.15 -4.80 -0.20
C ILE A 28 17.60 -3.43 -0.69
N ASP A 29 17.06 -3.38 -1.90
CA ASP A 29 16.81 -2.13 -2.64
C ASP A 29 15.44 -1.51 -2.33
N SER A 30 14.47 -2.34 -1.93
CA SER A 30 13.17 -1.93 -1.42
C SER A 30 12.65 -2.96 -0.41
N PHE A 31 11.78 -2.52 0.50
CA PHE A 31 11.16 -3.39 1.49
C PHE A 31 9.86 -3.96 0.91
N MET A 32 9.95 -5.17 0.34
CA MET A 32 8.81 -5.87 -0.24
C MET A 32 8.31 -6.98 0.69
N GLY A 33 7.00 -7.15 0.78
CA GLY A 33 6.39 -8.21 1.57
C GLY A 33 4.92 -8.42 1.28
N THR A 34 4.32 -9.32 2.05
CA THR A 34 2.90 -9.66 1.97
C THR A 34 2.27 -9.71 3.35
N LEU A 35 1.02 -9.27 3.44
CA LEU A 35 0.10 -9.56 4.54
C LEU A 35 -0.98 -10.50 4.01
N THR A 36 -1.08 -11.69 4.60
CA THR A 36 -2.10 -12.68 4.20
C THR A 36 -3.08 -12.93 5.33
N ARG A 37 -4.36 -12.72 5.08
CA ARG A 37 -5.45 -12.95 6.02
C ARG A 37 -5.65 -14.46 6.22
N ALA A 38 -5.60 -14.93 7.46
CA ALA A 38 -5.60 -16.36 7.78
C ALA A 38 -6.90 -17.09 7.43
N VAL A 39 -8.06 -16.40 7.46
CA VAL A 39 -9.36 -17.05 7.27
C VAL A 39 -9.65 -17.46 5.83
N ASP A 40 -9.13 -16.72 4.84
CA ASP A 40 -9.49 -16.93 3.43
C ASP A 40 -8.36 -16.64 2.44
N GLY A 41 -7.16 -16.32 2.92
CA GLY A 41 -5.98 -16.13 2.07
C GLY A 41 -5.93 -14.79 1.33
N PHE A 42 -6.83 -13.84 1.60
CA PHE A 42 -6.72 -12.50 1.03
C PHE A 42 -5.34 -11.91 1.32
N THR A 43 -4.62 -11.55 0.25
CA THR A 43 -3.22 -11.18 0.33
C THR A 43 -3.01 -9.78 -0.22
N ILE A 44 -2.47 -8.91 0.64
CA ILE A 44 -1.97 -7.59 0.25
C ILE A 44 -0.47 -7.70 0.09
N THR A 45 0.01 -7.42 -1.11
CA THR A 45 1.44 -7.25 -1.36
C THR A 45 1.79 -5.78 -1.24
N PHE A 46 2.96 -5.50 -0.69
CA PHE A 46 3.49 -4.15 -0.59
C PHE A 46 4.95 -4.11 -1.01
N ASP A 47 5.35 -2.95 -1.52
CA ASP A 47 6.73 -2.64 -1.86
C ASP A 47 7.00 -1.17 -1.53
N VAL A 48 7.92 -0.94 -0.58
CA VAL A 48 8.19 0.37 -0.01
C VAL A 48 9.67 0.68 -0.12
N GLY A 49 10.01 1.80 -0.76
CA GLY A 49 11.39 2.23 -0.89
C GLY A 49 11.67 3.00 -2.16
N ALA A 50 12.81 3.67 -2.22
CA ALA A 50 13.21 4.49 -3.36
C ALA A 50 13.23 3.72 -4.69
N MET A 51 13.61 2.44 -4.65
CA MET A 51 13.69 1.58 -5.84
C MET A 51 12.40 0.81 -6.14
N ALA A 52 11.35 0.95 -5.33
CA ALA A 52 10.07 0.28 -5.59
C ALA A 52 9.36 0.86 -6.83
N GLY A 53 9.71 2.07 -7.25
CA GLY A 53 8.98 2.81 -8.28
C GLY A 53 7.54 3.11 -7.86
N THR A 54 6.76 3.74 -8.75
CA THR A 54 5.36 4.10 -8.44
C THR A 54 4.42 3.20 -9.24
N HIS A 55 3.59 2.44 -8.52
CA HIS A 55 2.65 1.50 -9.14
C HIS A 55 1.38 2.16 -9.65
N MET A 56 0.91 3.22 -8.99
CA MET A 56 -0.32 3.95 -9.32
C MET A 56 -0.08 5.47 -9.29
N GLY A 57 -0.61 6.17 -10.30
CA GLY A 57 -0.51 7.62 -10.44
C GLY A 57 -1.45 8.12 -11.53
N GLU A 58 -1.51 9.43 -11.76
CA GLU A 58 -2.41 10.05 -12.75
C GLU A 58 -2.22 9.45 -14.16
N PHE A 59 -0.99 9.07 -14.50
CA PHE A 59 -0.64 8.42 -15.76
C PHE A 59 -1.34 7.06 -16.00
N ARG A 60 -1.92 6.42 -14.96
CA ARG A 60 -2.69 5.18 -15.06
C ARG A 60 -4.20 5.36 -14.87
N GLN A 61 -4.69 6.59 -14.70
CA GLN A 61 -6.10 6.83 -14.42
C GLN A 61 -7.02 6.20 -15.49
N HIS A 62 -6.62 6.25 -16.76
CA HIS A 62 -7.37 5.71 -17.88
C HIS A 62 -7.47 4.17 -17.90
N ASP A 63 -6.57 3.48 -17.20
CA ASP A 63 -6.59 2.02 -17.03
C ASP A 63 -7.56 1.56 -15.93
N CYS A 64 -8.14 2.51 -15.19
CA CYS A 64 -8.87 2.22 -13.96
C CYS A 64 -10.39 2.35 -14.16
N THR A 65 -11.13 1.39 -13.60
CA THR A 65 -12.60 1.47 -13.45
C THR A 65 -13.01 2.42 -12.33
N PHE A 66 -12.13 2.58 -11.34
CA PHE A 66 -12.23 3.58 -10.28
C PHE A 66 -10.84 4.16 -10.04
N TYR A 67 -10.75 5.48 -9.92
CA TYR A 67 -9.50 6.17 -9.62
C TYR A 67 -9.75 7.34 -8.68
N ARG A 68 -8.90 7.49 -7.67
CA ARG A 68 -8.99 8.60 -6.71
C ARG A 68 -7.62 9.09 -6.30
N VAL A 69 -7.46 10.41 -6.35
CA VAL A 69 -6.39 11.13 -5.67
C VAL A 69 -6.91 11.55 -4.30
N HIS A 70 -6.13 11.26 -3.25
CA HIS A 70 -6.44 11.64 -1.88
C HIS A 70 -5.14 11.84 -1.09
N ARG A 71 -5.23 11.95 0.24
CA ARG A 71 -4.06 12.14 1.10
C ARG A 71 -4.10 11.17 2.27
N ILE A 72 -2.97 10.54 2.54
CA ILE A 72 -2.70 9.77 3.76
C ILE A 72 -1.61 10.51 4.52
N ASN A 73 -1.91 10.96 5.74
CA ASN A 73 -0.97 11.71 6.59
C ASN A 73 -0.33 12.91 5.87
N GLY A 74 -1.11 13.63 5.06
CA GLY A 74 -0.67 14.79 4.29
C GLY A 74 0.03 14.47 2.96
N ILE A 75 0.44 13.22 2.73
CA ILE A 75 1.15 12.78 1.53
C ILE A 75 0.14 12.47 0.41
N PRO A 76 0.33 12.98 -0.82
CA PRO A 76 -0.47 12.58 -1.97
C PRO A 76 -0.52 11.06 -2.12
N THR A 77 -1.72 10.57 -2.37
CA THR A 77 -2.00 9.14 -2.50
C THR A 77 -2.89 8.90 -3.69
N PHE A 78 -2.55 7.88 -4.47
CA PHE A 78 -3.27 7.51 -5.68
C PHE A 78 -3.79 6.09 -5.51
N THR A 79 -5.11 5.94 -5.48
CA THR A 79 -5.77 4.63 -5.39
C THR A 79 -6.54 4.36 -6.67
N GLY A 80 -6.30 3.21 -7.28
CA GLY A 80 -7.00 2.76 -8.48
C GLY A 80 -7.48 1.32 -8.37
N ILE A 81 -8.61 1.02 -9.00
CA ILE A 81 -9.11 -0.35 -9.21
C ILE A 81 -9.11 -0.63 -10.71
N GLN A 82 -8.33 -1.62 -11.12
CA GLN A 82 -8.17 -2.05 -12.51
C GLN A 82 -8.87 -3.40 -12.70
N GLY A 83 -9.48 -3.61 -13.88
CA GLY A 83 -9.91 -4.95 -14.30
C GLY A 83 -8.70 -5.79 -14.71
N THR A 84 -8.69 -7.07 -14.33
CA THR A 84 -7.69 -8.05 -14.73
C THR A 84 -8.38 -9.25 -15.40
N ALA A 85 -7.62 -10.15 -16.02
CA ALA A 85 -8.17 -11.38 -16.58
C ALA A 85 -8.84 -12.29 -15.53
N HIS A 86 -8.53 -12.08 -14.25
CA HIS A 86 -8.98 -12.92 -13.13
C HIS A 86 -9.89 -12.19 -12.14
N GLY A 87 -10.30 -10.94 -12.41
CA GLY A 87 -11.15 -10.16 -11.53
C GLY A 87 -10.76 -8.70 -11.48
N GLN A 88 -10.70 -8.13 -10.28
CA GLN A 88 -10.29 -6.75 -10.07
C GLN A 88 -9.06 -6.70 -9.19
N LYS A 89 -8.18 -5.73 -9.45
CA LYS A 89 -7.00 -5.44 -8.64
C LYS A 89 -7.09 -4.02 -8.11
N ILE A 90 -6.98 -3.86 -6.79
CA ILE A 90 -6.78 -2.55 -6.17
C ILE A 90 -5.29 -2.29 -6.03
N THR A 91 -4.86 -1.07 -6.31
CA THR A 91 -3.49 -0.61 -6.10
C THR A 91 -3.52 0.77 -5.46
N THR A 92 -2.72 0.99 -4.43
CA THR A 92 -2.46 2.32 -3.87
C THR A 92 -0.97 2.62 -3.85
N SER A 93 -0.61 3.80 -4.31
CA SER A 93 0.73 4.36 -4.16
C SER A 93 0.67 5.64 -3.34
N ILE A 94 1.45 5.69 -2.27
CA ILE A 94 1.60 6.84 -1.38
C ILE A 94 2.97 7.46 -1.67
N TYR A 95 2.97 8.63 -2.29
CA TYR A 95 4.18 9.32 -2.73
C TYR A 95 3.82 10.72 -3.25
N ASP A 96 4.69 11.69 -2.98
CA ASP A 96 4.58 13.02 -3.58
C ASP A 96 5.55 13.17 -4.77
N PRO A 97 5.05 13.21 -6.02
CA PRO A 97 5.91 13.40 -7.19
C PRO A 97 6.64 14.73 -7.26
N LYS A 98 6.23 15.70 -6.44
CA LYS A 98 6.82 17.04 -6.42
C LYS A 98 7.76 17.22 -5.23
N SER A 99 7.80 16.28 -4.29
CA SER A 99 8.61 16.41 -3.08
C SER A 99 9.95 15.72 -3.22
N LEU A 100 11.03 16.49 -3.07
CA LEU A 100 12.38 15.96 -2.89
C LEU A 100 12.55 15.30 -1.50
N ALA A 101 11.67 15.59 -0.55
CA ALA A 101 11.71 15.09 0.83
C ALA A 101 10.99 13.75 1.01
N ALA A 102 10.20 13.30 0.02
CA ALA A 102 9.53 11.99 0.00
C ALA A 102 10.11 11.09 -1.11
N PRO A 103 11.39 10.69 -1.01
CA PRO A 103 12.08 10.00 -2.10
C PRO A 103 11.61 8.54 -2.30
N ALA A 104 10.87 7.97 -1.35
CA ALA A 104 10.51 6.55 -1.33
C ALA A 104 8.99 6.35 -1.45
N PRO A 105 8.47 5.86 -2.59
CA PRO A 105 7.08 5.46 -2.68
C PRO A 105 6.76 4.26 -1.78
N ALA A 106 5.53 4.23 -1.29
CA ALA A 106 4.94 3.08 -0.64
C ALA A 106 3.80 2.55 -1.50
N ASN A 107 3.99 1.37 -2.08
CA ASN A 107 3.01 0.72 -2.93
C ASN A 107 2.34 -0.43 -2.20
N PHE A 108 1.03 -0.55 -2.36
CA PHE A 108 0.22 -1.65 -1.86
C PHE A 108 -0.72 -2.12 -2.97
N TRP A 109 -0.91 -3.43 -3.12
CA TRP A 109 -1.88 -3.97 -4.06
C TRP A 109 -2.43 -5.32 -3.63
N ALA A 110 -3.64 -5.61 -4.08
CA ALA A 110 -4.31 -6.88 -3.84
C ALA A 110 -5.33 -7.17 -4.95
N ASP A 111 -5.56 -8.46 -5.21
CA ASP A 111 -6.72 -8.89 -5.98
C ASP A 111 -7.96 -8.86 -5.08
N ILE A 112 -9.07 -8.36 -5.62
CA ILE A 112 -10.32 -8.13 -4.90
C ILE A 112 -11.37 -9.12 -5.37
N THR A 113 -11.99 -9.80 -4.42
CA THR A 113 -13.06 -10.77 -4.68
C THR A 113 -14.40 -10.37 -4.06
N LYS A 114 -14.39 -9.47 -3.08
CA LYS A 114 -15.55 -8.98 -2.33
C LYS A 114 -15.28 -7.60 -1.71
N ASP A 115 -16.34 -6.86 -1.38
CA ASP A 115 -16.22 -5.50 -0.84
C ASP A 115 -15.43 -5.41 0.46
N SER A 116 -15.48 -6.43 1.32
CA SER A 116 -14.69 -6.47 2.55
C SER A 116 -13.18 -6.42 2.29
N ASP A 117 -12.73 -6.94 1.14
CA ASP A 117 -11.30 -6.91 0.77
C ASP A 117 -10.86 -5.46 0.50
N ILE A 118 -11.73 -4.65 -0.13
CA ILE A 118 -11.49 -3.23 -0.37
C ILE A 118 -11.42 -2.48 0.97
N ALA A 119 -12.37 -2.73 1.86
CA ALA A 119 -12.42 -2.06 3.16
C ALA A 119 -11.17 -2.34 4.01
N GLU A 120 -10.76 -3.61 4.09
CA GLU A 120 -9.56 -3.99 4.83
C GLU A 120 -8.27 -3.50 4.18
N PHE A 121 -8.19 -3.55 2.85
CA PHE A 121 -7.10 -2.95 2.10
C PHE A 121 -6.94 -1.47 2.43
N LEU A 122 -8.03 -0.69 2.35
CA LEU A 122 -7.99 0.73 2.64
C LEU A 122 -7.68 1.02 4.11
N LEU A 123 -8.18 0.20 5.04
CA LEU A 123 -7.88 0.32 6.46
C LEU A 123 -6.37 0.19 6.71
N ILE A 124 -5.73 -0.87 6.19
CA ILE A 124 -4.29 -1.10 6.33
C ILE A 124 -3.51 0.03 5.66
N VAL A 125 -3.82 0.35 4.40
CA VAL A 125 -3.07 1.35 3.64
C VAL A 125 -3.18 2.74 4.27
N SER A 126 -4.36 3.11 4.78
CA SER A 126 -4.58 4.41 5.44
C SER A 126 -3.79 4.61 6.74
N SER A 127 -3.34 3.52 7.36
CA SER A 127 -2.51 3.58 8.56
C SER A 127 -1.03 3.88 8.27
N TYR A 128 -0.62 3.86 7.00
CA TYR A 128 0.78 4.04 6.63
C TYR A 128 1.31 5.43 7.02
N LYS A 129 2.41 5.44 7.79
CA LYS A 129 3.16 6.63 8.19
C LYS A 129 4.57 6.51 7.63
N SER A 130 4.99 7.46 6.80
CA SER A 130 6.37 7.49 6.31
C SER A 130 7.34 7.89 7.41
N THR A 131 8.53 7.29 7.44
CA THR A 131 9.62 7.66 8.37
C THR A 131 10.40 8.88 7.87
N THR A 132 9.76 9.87 7.23
CA THR A 132 10.43 11.12 6.84
C THR A 132 11.20 11.64 8.04
N LYS A 133 12.53 11.54 8.01
CA LYS A 133 13.36 12.31 8.93
C LYS A 133 13.04 13.76 8.60
N GLU A 134 12.34 14.44 9.49
CA GLU A 134 12.38 15.90 9.53
C GLU A 134 13.87 16.25 9.58
N HIS A 135 14.40 16.76 8.47
CA HIS A 135 15.69 17.42 8.53
C HIS A 135 15.47 18.69 9.38
N PRO A 136 16.24 18.88 10.46
CA PRO A 136 16.16 20.07 11.29
C PRO A 136 16.45 21.35 10.50
#